data_AF-A0A849ZIX7-F1
#
_entry.id   AF-A0A849ZIX7-F1
#
_cell.length_a   1.000
_cell.length_b   1.000
_cell.length_c   1.000
_cell.angle_alpha   90.00
_cell.angle_beta   90.00
_cell.angle_gamma   90.00
#
_symmetry.space_group_name_H-M   'P 1'
#
loop_
_entity.id
_entity.type
_entity.pdbx_description
1 polymer ?
#
loop_
_entity_poly.entity_id
_entity_poly.type
_entity_poly.pdbx_seq_one_letter_code
_entity_poly.pdbx_strand_id
1 'polypeptide(L)'
;VVEAAHHGDPQARALLEDAGRQIGRALATAVNVLNPEAVIIGGRLSQVTDLIVTPLAASLRESILPAFRDDLVIEASDLREEAGPLGAGALAFHEMLQANPRTLQQYV
;
A
#
# COMPACT_ATOMS: atom_id res chain seq x y z
N VAL A 1 13.89 -7.65 13.86
CA VAL A 1 14.16 -7.95 12.43
C VAL A 1 14.52 -6.69 11.67
N VAL A 2 13.62 -5.71 11.53
CA VAL A 2 13.90 -4.45 10.78
C VAL A 2 15.13 -3.74 11.31
N GLU A 3 15.22 -3.53 12.62
CA GLU A 3 16.39 -2.89 13.24
C GLU A 3 17.68 -3.67 13.01
N ALA A 4 17.67 -5.00 13.13
CA ALA A 4 18.84 -5.84 12.84
C ALA A 4 19.28 -5.71 11.37
N ALA A 5 18.31 -5.67 10.44
CA ALA A 5 18.58 -5.49 9.02
C ALA A 5 19.17 -4.10 8.71
N HIS A 6 18.75 -3.05 9.42
CA HIS A 6 19.37 -1.72 9.33
C HIS A 6 20.80 -1.70 9.87
N HIS A 7 21.10 -2.50 10.89
CA HIS A 7 22.46 -2.70 11.40
C HIS A 7 23.31 -3.64 10.52
N GLY A 8 22.81 -4.07 9.35
CA GLY A 8 23.56 -4.86 8.39
C GLY A 8 23.53 -6.38 8.62
N ASP A 9 22.64 -6.88 9.49
CA ASP A 9 22.46 -8.33 9.67
C ASP A 9 22.00 -8.99 8.35
N PRO A 10 22.82 -9.87 7.75
CA PRO A 10 22.52 -10.46 6.45
C PRO A 10 21.30 -11.40 6.48
N GLN A 11 21.05 -12.09 7.59
CA GLN A 11 19.88 -12.97 7.72
C GLN A 11 18.60 -12.14 7.83
N ALA A 12 18.63 -11.07 8.62
CA ALA A 12 17.49 -10.18 8.75
C ALA A 12 17.13 -9.48 7.43
N ARG A 13 18.14 -9.05 6.65
CA ARG A 13 17.94 -8.49 5.32
C ARG A 13 17.34 -9.51 4.35
N ALA A 14 17.93 -10.71 4.28
CA ALA A 14 17.43 -11.77 3.40
C ALA A 14 15.97 -12.14 3.70
N LEU A 15 15.59 -12.17 4.99
CA LEU A 15 14.23 -12.46 5.42
C LEU A 15 13.24 -11.38 4.96
N LEU A 16 13.59 -10.10 5.08
CA LEU A 16 12.74 -8.98 4.64
C LEU A 16 12.62 -8.93 3.12
N GLU A 17 13.72 -9.15 2.40
CA GLU A 17 13.72 -9.22 0.94
C GLU A 17 12.84 -10.36 0.44
N ASP A 18 12.91 -11.54 1.08
CA ASP A 18 12.08 -12.68 0.72
C ASP A 18 10.60 -12.44 1.00
N ALA A 19 10.29 -11.85 2.15
CA ALA A 19 8.93 -11.43 2.47
C ALA A 19 8.40 -10.44 1.41
N GLY A 20 9.20 -9.45 1.01
CA GLY A 20 8.86 -8.52 -0.07
C GLY A 20 8.52 -9.24 -1.38
N ARG A 21 9.38 -10.15 -1.83
CA ARG A 21 9.13 -10.95 -3.05
C ARG A 21 7.85 -11.76 -2.97
N GLN A 22 7.60 -12.42 -1.84
CA GLN A 22 6.37 -13.21 -1.65
C GLN A 22 5.12 -12.34 -1.73
N ILE A 23 5.13 -11.15 -1.11
CA ILE A 23 4.02 -10.19 -1.19
C ILE A 23 3.83 -9.73 -2.63
N GLY A 24 4.91 -9.40 -3.34
CA GLY A 24 4.84 -8.97 -4.75
C GLY A 24 4.17 -10.01 -5.65
N ARG A 25 4.51 -11.30 -5.48
CA ARG A 25 3.86 -12.40 -6.21
C ARG A 25 2.38 -12.53 -5.87
N ALA A 26 2.02 -12.42 -4.59
CA ALA A 26 0.63 -12.51 -4.15
C ALA A 26 -0.22 -11.35 -4.71
N LEU A 27 0.33 -10.13 -4.74
CA LEU A 27 -0.34 -8.96 -5.30
C LEU A 27 -0.56 -9.05 -6.81
N ALA A 28 0.28 -9.81 -7.53
CA ALA A 28 0.17 -9.94 -8.97
C ALA A 28 -1.18 -10.51 -9.43
N THR A 29 -1.78 -11.41 -8.63
CA THR A 29 -3.12 -11.92 -8.90
C THR A 29 -4.16 -10.79 -8.90
N ALA A 30 -4.13 -9.92 -7.90
CA ALA A 30 -5.07 -8.79 -7.82
C ALA A 30 -4.83 -7.79 -8.95
N VAL A 31 -3.57 -7.46 -9.25
CA VAL A 31 -3.23 -6.54 -10.35
C VAL A 31 -3.69 -7.10 -11.70
N ASN A 32 -3.43 -8.37 -11.99
CA ASN A 32 -3.83 -8.97 -13.26
C ASN A 32 -5.36 -9.05 -13.43
N VAL A 33 -6.11 -9.12 -12.34
CA VAL A 33 -7.59 -9.19 -12.37
C VAL A 33 -8.22 -7.79 -12.42
N LEU A 34 -7.70 -6.85 -11.64
CA LEU A 34 -8.32 -5.54 -11.45
C LEU A 34 -7.75 -4.47 -12.39
N ASN A 35 -6.56 -4.68 -12.95
CA ASN A 35 -5.80 -3.69 -13.72
C ASN A 35 -5.82 -2.28 -13.09
N PRO A 36 -5.37 -2.13 -11.83
CA PRO A 36 -5.37 -0.85 -11.16
C PRO A 36 -4.29 0.07 -11.75
N GLU A 37 -4.53 1.38 -11.68
CA GLU A 37 -3.51 2.38 -12.03
C GLU A 37 -2.40 2.48 -10.97
N ALA A 38 -2.69 2.11 -9.71
CA ALA A 38 -1.73 2.21 -8.62
C ALA A 38 -1.88 1.13 -7.54
N VAL A 39 -0.76 0.77 -6.90
CA VAL A 39 -0.66 -0.02 -5.68
C VAL A 39 0.11 0.79 -4.64
N ILE A 40 -0.59 1.18 -3.56
CA ILE A 40 -0.02 1.99 -2.49
C ILE A 40 0.27 1.11 -1.27
N ILE A 41 1.53 1.05 -0.86
CA ILE A 41 2.00 0.26 0.29
C ILE A 41 1.94 1.14 1.54
N GLY A 42 0.95 0.88 2.40
CA GLY A 42 0.74 1.62 3.64
C GLY A 42 1.32 0.96 4.90
N GLY A 43 1.05 1.60 6.03
CA GLY A 43 1.40 1.10 7.36
C GLY A 43 2.89 1.02 7.62
N ARG A 44 3.30 0.18 8.56
CA ARG A 44 4.71 0.07 8.99
C ARG A 44 5.66 -0.38 7.88
N LEU A 45 5.13 -1.04 6.85
CA LEU A 45 5.93 -1.49 5.70
C LEU A 45 6.38 -0.32 4.82
N SER A 46 5.59 0.76 4.75
CA SER A 46 5.95 1.96 3.98
C SER A 46 7.21 2.66 4.52
N GLN A 47 7.58 2.36 5.78
CA GLN A 47 8.77 2.91 6.42
C GLN A 47 10.05 2.12 6.10
N VAL A 48 9.94 0.94 5.49
CA VAL A 48 11.06 0.02 5.23
C VAL A 48 11.23 -0.17 3.72
N THR A 49 11.37 0.94 2.99
CA THR A 49 11.32 0.97 1.53
C THR A 49 12.36 0.08 0.87
N ASP A 50 13.63 0.24 1.23
CA ASP A 50 14.73 -0.45 0.55
C ASP A 50 14.76 -1.97 0.81
N LEU A 51 14.25 -2.42 1.97
CA LEU A 51 14.34 -3.82 2.38
C LEU A 51 13.09 -4.63 2.03
N ILE A 52 11.94 -3.99 1.81
CA ILE A 52 10.67 -4.68 1.50
C ILE A 52 10.01 -4.11 0.24
N VAL A 53 9.80 -2.80 0.15
CA VAL A 53 9.00 -2.20 -0.93
C VAL A 53 9.69 -2.38 -2.28
N THR A 54 11.01 -2.20 -2.33
CA THR A 54 11.80 -2.42 -3.55
C THR A 54 11.73 -3.88 -4.04
N PRO A 55 12.05 -4.92 -3.24
CA PRO A 55 11.92 -6.31 -3.69
C PRO A 55 10.47 -6.73 -3.98
N LEU A 56 9.48 -6.17 -3.28
CA LEU A 56 8.06 -6.35 -3.59
C LEU A 56 7.72 -5.81 -4.97
N ALA A 57 8.07 -4.56 -5.25
CA ALA A 57 7.77 -3.90 -6.51
C ALA A 57 8.43 -4.60 -7.70
N ALA A 58 9.69 -5.04 -7.53
CA ALA A 58 10.39 -5.83 -8.54
C ALA A 58 9.65 -7.16 -8.81
N SER A 59 9.35 -7.92 -7.75
CA SER A 59 8.68 -9.21 -7.89
C SER A 59 7.25 -9.08 -8.43
N LEU A 60 6.55 -8.00 -8.11
CA LEU A 60 5.22 -7.71 -8.64
C LEU A 60 5.29 -7.47 -10.16
N ARG A 61 6.19 -6.60 -10.61
CA ARG A 61 6.38 -6.31 -12.05
C ARG A 61 6.74 -7.55 -12.86
N GLU A 62 7.56 -8.44 -12.30
CA GLU A 62 7.90 -9.72 -12.93
C GLU A 62 6.70 -10.66 -13.08
N SER A 63 5.73 -10.58 -12.16
CA SER A 63 4.62 -11.52 -12.01
C SER A 63 3.32 -11.07 -12.69
N ILE A 64 3.26 -9.83 -13.19
CA ILE A 64 2.08 -9.28 -13.89
C ILE A 64 2.21 -9.37 -15.41
N LEU A 65 1.05 -9.29 -16.09
CA LEU A 65 0.98 -9.27 -17.55
C LEU A 65 1.79 -8.09 -18.11
N PRO A 66 2.58 -8.28 -19.18
CA PRO A 66 3.42 -7.22 -19.73
C PRO A 66 2.68 -5.93 -20.06
N ALA A 67 1.43 -6.02 -20.51
CA ALA A 67 0.58 -4.88 -20.86
C ALA A 67 0.26 -3.96 -19.67
N PHE A 68 0.41 -4.41 -18.43
CA PHE A 68 0.09 -3.64 -17.23
C PHE A 68 1.33 -3.07 -16.53
N ARG A 69 2.54 -3.38 -17.00
CA ARG A 69 3.79 -3.04 -16.28
C ARG A 69 4.13 -1.57 -16.29
N ASP A 70 3.93 -0.92 -17.42
CA ASP A 70 4.40 0.46 -17.66
C ASP A 70 3.46 1.50 -17.03
N ASP A 71 2.16 1.20 -16.96
CA ASP A 71 1.15 2.10 -16.41
C ASP A 71 0.94 1.93 -14.90
N LEU A 72 1.42 0.84 -14.31
CA LEU A 72 1.23 0.55 -12.88
C LEU A 72 2.21 1.33 -12.00
N VAL A 73 1.65 2.26 -11.23
CA VAL A 73 2.37 2.96 -10.15
C VAL A 73 2.45 2.08 -8.90
N ILE A 74 3.64 1.94 -8.31
CA ILE A 74 3.84 1.22 -7.04
C ILE A 74 4.61 2.12 -6.10
N GLU A 75 3.97 2.58 -5.03
CA GLU A 75 4.53 3.59 -4.13
C GLU A 75 4.31 3.26 -2.66
N ALA A 76 5.22 3.70 -1.80
CA ALA A 76 5.04 3.67 -0.36
C ALA A 76 4.22 4.90 0.07
N SER A 77 3.23 4.70 0.94
CA SER A 77 2.42 5.80 1.46
C SER A 77 3.20 6.67 2.44
N ASP A 78 3.15 7.98 2.22
CA ASP A 78 3.70 9.00 3.12
C ASP A 78 2.80 9.35 4.31
N LEU A 79 1.56 8.87 4.34
CA LEU A 79 0.59 9.21 5.39
C LEU A 79 0.90 8.58 6.75
N ARG A 80 1.74 7.54 6.81
CA ARG A 80 2.25 6.93 8.05
C ARG A 80 1.15 6.74 9.12
N GLU A 81 1.32 7.31 10.31
CA GLU A 81 0.37 7.22 11.43
C GLU A 81 -0.90 8.06 11.21
N GLU A 82 -0.87 9.03 10.30
CA GLU A 82 -2.00 9.90 9.99
C GLU A 82 -3.04 9.23 9.09
N ALA A 83 -2.67 8.15 8.39
CA ALA A 83 -3.55 7.43 7.48
C ALA A 83 -4.88 6.99 8.14
N GLY A 84 -4.82 6.53 9.39
CA GLY A 84 -5.99 6.11 10.15
C GLY A 84 -6.94 7.26 10.47
N PRO A 85 -6.49 8.30 11.21
CA PRO A 85 -7.30 9.47 11.51
C PRO A 85 -7.85 10.18 10.26
N LEU A 86 -7.04 10.36 9.22
CA LEU A 86 -7.48 10.98 7.97
C LEU A 86 -8.55 10.14 7.27
N GLY A 87 -8.38 8.81 7.23
CA GLY A 87 -9.39 7.90 6.67
C GLY A 87 -10.72 7.97 7.44
N ALA A 88 -10.68 8.03 8.77
CA ALA A 88 -11.87 8.17 9.59
C ALA A 88 -12.58 9.52 9.36
N GLY A 89 -11.83 10.61 9.28
CA GLY A 89 -12.36 11.93 8.96
C GLY A 89 -12.98 11.99 7.55
N ALA A 90 -12.29 11.41 6.56
CA ALA A 90 -12.79 11.32 5.19
C ALA A 90 -14.09 10.50 5.10
N LEU A 91 -14.18 9.39 5.84
CA LEU A 91 -15.41 8.59 5.90
C LEU A 91 -16.57 9.39 6.52
N ALA A 92 -16.35 10.06 7.65
CA ALA A 92 -17.38 10.89 8.28
C ALA A 92 -17.85 12.03 7.36
N PHE A 93 -16.91 12.68 6.68
CA PHE A 93 -17.21 13.73 5.71
C PHE A 93 -17.98 13.19 4.50
N HIS A 94 -17.62 12.02 3.99
CA HIS A 94 -18.33 11.35 2.89
C HIS A 94 -19.79 11.07 3.26
N GLU A 95 -20.04 10.52 4.45
CA GLU A 95 -21.39 10.26 4.97
C GLU A 95 -22.21 11.56 5.12
N MET A 96 -21.59 12.64 5.60
CA MET A 96 -22.27 13.95 5.69
C MET A 96 -22.68 14.49 4.32
N LEU A 97 -21.87 14.29 3.28
CA LEU A 97 -22.18 14.72 1.92
C LEU A 97 -23.21 13.83 1.23
N GLN A 98 -23.26 12.54 1.57
CA GLN A 98 -24.25 11.59 1.05
C GLN A 98 -25.60 11.68 1.79
N ALA A 99 -25.61 12.22 3.01
CA ALA A 99 -26.83 12.46 3.75
C ALA A 99 -27.74 13.44 2.99
N ASN A 100 -28.92 12.95 2.59
CA ASN A 100 -29.97 13.70 1.90
C ASN A 100 -30.21 15.06 2.60
N PRO A 101 -30.29 16.21 1.89
CA PRO A 101 -30.43 17.54 2.51
C PRO A 101 -31.62 17.70 3.47
N ARG A 102 -32.61 16.80 3.45
CA ARG A 102 -33.70 16.75 4.44
C ARG A 102 -33.24 16.37 5.85
N THR A 103 -32.14 15.63 5.99
CA THR A 103 -31.63 15.14 7.27
C THR A 103 -30.87 16.22 8.05
N LEU A 104 -30.41 17.28 7.38
CA LEU A 104 -29.71 18.41 8.01
C LEU A 104 -30.67 19.52 8.49
N GLN A 105 -31.88 19.62 7.91
CA GLN A 105 -32.90 20.60 8.35
C GLN A 105 -33.54 20.27 9.70
N GLN A 106 -33.37 19.05 10.21
CA GLN A 106 -33.88 18.65 11.53
C GLN A 106 -32.89 18.94 12.68
N TYR A 107 -31.71 19.46 12.37
CA TYR A 107 -30.69 19.85 13.35
C TYR A 107 -30.43 21.37 13.40
N VAL A 108 -31.22 22.17 12.68
CA VAL A 108 -31.25 23.65 12.72
C VAL A 108 -32.64 24.10 13.11
#